data_AF-A0A7R8X555-F1
#
_entry.id   AF-A0A7R8X555-F1
#
_cell.length_a   1.000
_cell.length_b   1.000
_cell.length_c   1.000
_cell.angle_alpha   90.00
_cell.angle_beta   90.00
_cell.angle_gamma   90.00
#
_symmetry.space_group_name_H-M   'P 1'
#
loop_
_entity.id
_entity.type
_entity.pdbx_description
1 polymer ?
#
loop_
_entity_poly.entity_id
_entity_poly.type
_entity_poly.pdbx_seq_one_letter_code
_entity_poly.pdbx_strand_id
1 'polypeptide(L)' 'MEKRGFEVETAGSVAAGTAIAKARPPAYAVVDLRLEDGNGLDVVEVLRGERPDARVVVLTGYGAIATAVAA' A
#
# COMPACT_ATOMS: atom_id res chain seq x y z
N MET A 1 12.88 -6.17 5.01
CA MET A 1 12.36 -6.95 3.86
C MET A 1 13.52 -7.44 2.98
N GLU A 2 14.46 -6.59 2.59
CA GLU A 2 15.63 -6.94 1.75
C GLU A 2 16.50 -8.09 2.29
N LYS A 3 16.81 -8.11 3.59
CA LYS A 3 17.56 -9.23 4.23
C LYS A 3 16.87 -10.60 4.11
N ARG A 4 15.59 -10.62 3.74
CA ARG A 4 14.81 -11.84 3.48
C ARG A 4 14.64 -12.13 1.98
N GLY A 5 15.38 -11.45 1.11
CA GLY A 5 15.39 -11.65 -0.34
C GLY A 5 14.27 -10.94 -1.12
N PHE A 6 13.58 -9.99 -0.50
CA PHE A 6 12.57 -9.19 -1.20
C PHE A 6 13.21 -7.99 -1.89
N GLU A 7 12.81 -7.73 -3.14
CA GLU A 7 13.00 -6.42 -3.76
C GLU A 7 12.02 -5.43 -3.13
N VAL A 8 12.52 -4.30 -2.66
CA VAL A 8 11.74 -3.32 -1.90
C VAL A 8 11.80 -1.98 -2.60
N GLU A 9 10.64 -1.35 -2.75
CA GLU A 9 10.51 0.02 -3.21
C GLU A 9 9.70 0.81 -2.17
N THR A 10 10.04 2.08 -1.99
CA THR A 10 9.38 2.96 -1.01
C THR A 10 8.72 4.14 -1.70
N ALA A 11 7.55 4.53 -1.18
CA ALA A 11 6.84 5.73 -1.58
C ALA A 11 6.50 6.55 -0.34
N GLY A 12 6.83 7.84 -0.37
CA GLY A 12 6.48 8.77 0.71
C GLY A 12 5.11 9.42 0.56
N SER A 13 4.36 9.09 -0.49
CA SER A 13 3.13 9.78 -0.87
C SER A 13 2.19 8.85 -1.67
N VAL A 14 0.89 9.15 -1.67
CA VAL A 14 -0.15 8.48 -2.48
C VAL A 14 0.20 8.54 -3.95
N ALA A 15 0.62 9.71 -4.45
CA ALA A 15 1.00 9.88 -5.85
C ALA A 15 2.15 8.94 -6.26
N ALA A 16 3.21 8.87 -5.45
CA ALA A 16 4.34 7.97 -5.70
C ALA A 16 3.93 6.49 -5.57
N GLY A 17 3.15 6.13 -4.55
CA GLY A 17 2.66 4.77 -4.35
C GLY A 17 1.79 4.29 -5.50
N THR A 18 0.92 5.16 -6.01
CA THR A 18 0.07 4.91 -7.17
C THR A 18 0.89 4.70 -8.44
N ALA A 19 1.93 5.51 -8.65
CA ALA A 19 2.81 5.36 -9.81
C ALA A 19 3.53 4.01 -9.79
N ILE A 20 4.02 3.57 -8.62
CA ILE A 20 4.65 2.25 -8.45
C ILE A 20 3.64 1.13 -8.69
N ALA A 21 2.45 1.22 -8.09
CA ALA A 21 1.40 0.22 -8.23
C ALA A 21 1.00 -0.01 -9.69
N LYS A 22 1.02 1.04 -10.53
CA LYS A 22 0.76 0.94 -11.97
C LYS A 22 1.94 0.44 -12.78
N ALA A 23 3.14 0.96 -12.51
CA ALA A 23 4.31 0.64 -13.31
C ALA A 23 4.84 -0.77 -13.04
N ARG A 24 4.85 -1.18 -11.77
CA ARG A 24 5.39 -2.45 -11.28
C ARG A 24 4.55 -2.93 -10.09
N PRO A 25 3.35 -3.48 -10.32
CA PRO A 25 2.43 -3.82 -9.24
C PRO A 25 3.07 -4.86 -8.29
N PRO A 26 3.39 -4.52 -7.04
CA PRO A 26 4.03 -5.45 -6.11
C PRO A 26 3.06 -6.55 -5.66
N ALA A 27 3.57 -7.76 -5.42
CA ALA A 27 2.77 -8.85 -4.85
C ALA A 27 2.41 -8.62 -3.37
N TYR A 28 3.19 -7.77 -2.68
CA TYR A 28 2.99 -7.42 -1.27
C TYR A 28 3.15 -5.92 -1.10
N ALA A 29 2.25 -5.28 -0.35
CA ALA A 29 2.38 -3.87 -0.01
C ALA A 29 2.14 -3.64 1.48
N VAL A 30 2.89 -2.70 2.05
CA VAL A 30 2.63 -2.15 3.37
C VAL A 30 2.27 -0.68 3.16
N VAL A 31 1.07 -0.29 3.56
CA VAL A 31 0.51 1.03 3.21
C VAL A 31 0.02 1.72 4.48
N ASP A 32 0.45 2.96 4.71
CA ASP A 32 -0.13 3.78 5.77
C ASP A 32 -1.47 4.37 5.31
N LEU A 33 -2.50 4.36 6.16
CA LEU A 33 -3.79 4.99 5.85
C LEU A 33 -3.68 6.50 5.63
N ARG A 34 -2.79 7.18 6.35
CA ARG A 34 -2.65 8.64 6.27
C ARG A 34 -1.27 9.00 5.75
N LEU A 35 -1.24 9.45 4.50
CA LEU A 35 -0.08 10.06 3.88
C LEU A 35 -0.31 11.58 3.77
N GLU A 36 0.76 12.34 3.62
CA GLU A 36 0.68 13.81 3.59
C GLU A 36 -0.21 14.34 2.44
N ASP A 37 -0.30 13.57 1.35
CA ASP A 37 -1.01 13.91 0.12
C ASP A 37 -2.30 13.11 -0.10
N GLY A 38 -2.76 12.30 0.88
CA GLY A 38 -4.04 11.61 0.76
C GLY A 38 -4.23 10.36 1.61
N ASN A 39 -5.16 9.51 1.18
CA ASN A 39 -5.51 8.25 1.84
C ASN A 39 -4.77 7.08 1.20
N GLY A 40 -4.10 6.26 2.00
CA GLY A 40 -3.40 5.07 1.51
C GLY A 40 -4.30 4.05 0.82
N LEU A 41 -5.61 4.01 1.13
CA LEU A 41 -6.55 3.12 0.46
C LEU A 41 -6.65 3.36 -1.04
N ASP A 42 -6.41 4.58 -1.51
CA ASP A 42 -6.39 4.92 -2.95
C ASP A 42 -5.30 4.11 -3.68
N VAL A 43 -4.14 3.92 -3.03
CA VAL A 43 -3.04 3.08 -3.55
C VAL A 43 -3.44 1.61 -3.54
N VAL A 44 -4.18 1.15 -2.52
CA VAL A 44 -4.65 -0.23 -2.41
C VAL A 44 -5.64 -0.57 -3.51
N GLU A 45 -6.59 0.33 -3.80
CA GLU A 45 -7.56 0.16 -4.89
C GLU A 45 -6.86 0.04 -6.24
N VAL A 46 -5.91 0.93 -6.53
CA VAL A 46 -5.11 0.87 -7.75
C VAL A 46 -4.33 -0.43 -7.82
N LEU A 47 -3.65 -0.82 -6.74
CA LEU A 47 -2.87 -2.04 -6.70
C LEU A 47 -3.71 -3.29 -6.93
N ARG A 48 -4.89 -3.39 -6.30
CA ARG A 48 -5.81 -4.52 -6.52
C ARG A 48 -6.37 -4.54 -7.95
N GLY A 49 -6.56 -3.37 -8.57
CA GLY A 49 -6.94 -3.26 -9.98
C GLY A 49 -5.88 -3.82 -10.93
N GLU A 50 -4.61 -3.49 -10.68
CA GLU A 50 -3.48 -3.95 -11.50
C GLU A 50 -3.04 -5.39 -11.18
N ARG A 51 -3.20 -5.81 -9.91
CA ARG A 51 -2.78 -7.12 -9.41
C ARG A 51 -3.77 -7.66 -8.36
N PRO A 52 -4.81 -8.38 -8.81
CA PRO A 52 -5.86 -8.89 -7.91
C PRO A 52 -5.38 -9.86 -6.82
N ASP A 53 -4.23 -10.52 -7.02
CA ASP A 53 -3.63 -11.43 -6.04
C ASP A 53 -2.68 -10.74 -5.04
N ALA A 54 -2.52 -9.41 -5.14
CA ALA A 54 -1.66 -8.64 -4.24
C ALA A 54 -2.17 -8.69 -2.78
N ARG A 55 -1.24 -8.85 -1.85
CA ARG A 55 -1.52 -8.88 -0.41
C ARG A 55 -1.08 -7.59 0.25
N VAL A 56 -2.02 -6.87 0.83
CA VAL A 56 -1.76 -5.56 1.43
C VAL A 56 -1.93 -5.61 2.94
N VAL A 57 -0.94 -5.12 3.66
CA VAL A 57 -1.02 -4.82 5.09
C VAL A 57 -1.18 -3.32 5.24
N VAL A 58 -2.31 -2.90 5.81
CA VAL A 58 -2.57 -1.51 6.10
C VAL A 58 -2.11 -1.20 7.53
N LEU A 59 -1.27 -0.18 7.69
CA LEU A 59 -0.80 0.32 8.98
C LEU A 59 -1.45 1.68 9.27
N THR A 60 -1.74 1.95 10.54
CA THR A 60 -2.15 3.28 10.98
C THR A 60 -1.64 3.55 12.38
N GLY A 61 -1.06 4.74 12.58
CA GLY A 61 -0.38 5.13 13.82
C GLY A 61 -1.28 5.57 14.98
N TYR A 62 -2.61 5.53 14.83
CA TYR A 62 -3.54 5.87 15.91
C TYR A 62 -4.48 4.69 16.16
N GLY A 63 -4.55 4.22 17.40
CA GLY A 63 -5.29 3.03 17.81
C GLY A 63 -6.79 3.11 17.54
N ALA A 64 -7.21 2.81 16.31
CA ALA A 64 -8.59 2.65 15.93
C ALA A 64 -8.73 1.35 15.15
N ILE A 65 -9.21 0.33 15.85
CA ILE A 65 -9.66 -0.98 15.37
C ILE A 65 -10.82 -0.86 14.33
N ALA A 66 -11.21 0.36 13.93
CA ALA A 66 -12.44 0.64 13.18
C ALA A 66 -12.31 0.62 11.64
N THR A 67 -11.11 0.54 11.05
CA THR A 67 -10.94 0.54 9.57
C THR A 67 -10.29 -0.72 8.99
N ALA A 68 -9.99 -1.74 9.82
CA ALA A 68 -9.34 -2.96 9.35
C ALA A 68 -10.27 -3.98 8.65
N VAL A 69 -11.59 -3.72 8.61
CA VAL A 69 -12.58 -4.64 8.03
C VAL A 69 -13.45 -3.90 7.02
N ALA A 70 -12.92 -3.71 5.81
CA ALA A 70 -13.70 -3.58 4.57
C ALA A 70 -12.73 -3.52 3.37
N ALA A 71 -12.31 -4.67 2.82
CA ALA A 71 -11.85 -4.84 1.44
C ALA A 71 -11.55 -6.30 1.11
#